data_AF-A0A2V7S7Y9-F1
#
_entry.id   AF-A0A2V7S7Y9-F1
#
_cell.length_a   1.000
_cell.length_b   1.000
_cell.length_c   1.000
_cell.angle_alpha   90.00
_cell.angle_beta   90.00
_cell.angle_gamma   90.00
#
_symmetry.space_group_name_H-M   'P 1'
#
loop_
_entity.id
_entity.type
_entity.pdbx_description
1 polymer ?
#
loop_
_entity_poly.entity_id
_entity_poly.type
_entity_poly.pdbx_seq_one_letter_code
_entity_poly.pdbx_strand_id
1 'polypeptide(L)'
;MTNRVMFCVTLFGAAVSTPLTAYRSPLTAQDTVKGKAVYVKWCAGCHGDTGAGDGAAAPAMLPRPRNFTGAVYKIRTTASGQLPTDADLMSAIDEGLPGSAMPAWKARLSEAERRDVIAYIKTFSSFFADTSQHIVPLGFGKEPGGGTSAQAVKTGRSFYDSIGCRKCHGDQGRGDGPSAPTLKDDAGFPIFAADLHQSWRFRGGGRTEDIYRRLRTGLDGTPMPSFSDLIDQKFLTDEELWRLSQYVRSLSPAREPEVRDVIHAPQLGGTLPAAPDDTTWARVDRYWFPLVGQVIRKPRWFAPTVSGVWVQAVHNGRELALRLCWDDRTLSPDTAWLAFERRVLETVASDDSTPPVAGLWPDQVAVQLPRHIPDGMERPYFLMGTGTDPVYQWRWTSEPRRTVAGLARGLEQFDTLGAAPESQAVWDHGEWRVVLTRSLATPDTANELQFVAGRAIPVAFFAWDGSNGEHGSRLAVSTWYFLALDQPTPPRVFVSPVVAMALTLGLGFMVVWRAQRRAGGSRGTGAGVGAGAET
;
A
#
# COMPACT_ATOMS: atom_id res chain seq x y z
N MET A 1 26.74 -50.91 -36.88
CA MET A 1 27.56 -50.68 -38.09
C MET A 1 26.85 -51.28 -39.28
N THR A 2 26.25 -50.46 -40.15
CA THR A 2 26.30 -50.70 -41.60
C THR A 2 26.04 -49.40 -42.35
N ASN A 3 27.06 -49.00 -43.10
CA ASN A 3 27.10 -47.87 -44.03
C ASN A 3 25.98 -47.95 -45.07
N ARG A 4 25.46 -46.78 -45.48
CA ARG A 4 24.96 -46.59 -46.84
C ARG A 4 25.57 -45.32 -47.45
N VAL A 5 26.15 -45.54 -48.62
CA VAL A 5 26.86 -44.58 -49.47
C VAL A 5 25.87 -43.75 -50.28
N MET A 6 26.30 -42.50 -50.47
CA MET A 6 25.66 -41.35 -51.09
C MET A 6 25.50 -41.52 -52.61
N PHE A 7 24.34 -41.16 -53.16
CA PHE A 7 24.15 -40.90 -54.59
C PHE A 7 23.80 -39.42 -54.76
N CYS A 8 24.63 -38.72 -55.54
CA CYS A 8 24.50 -37.30 -55.85
C CYS A 8 23.59 -37.14 -57.08
N VAL A 9 22.49 -36.41 -56.94
CA VAL A 9 21.66 -35.96 -58.07
C VAL A 9 21.60 -34.43 -58.03
N THR A 10 22.19 -33.81 -59.04
CA THR A 10 22.14 -32.37 -59.30
C THR A 10 20.76 -32.01 -59.85
N LEU A 11 20.01 -31.19 -59.12
CA LEU A 11 18.75 -30.58 -59.56
C LEU A 11 18.93 -29.06 -59.66
N PHE A 12 18.74 -28.53 -60.87
CA PHE A 12 18.62 -27.11 -61.15
C PHE A 12 17.32 -26.58 -60.53
N GLY A 13 17.42 -25.84 -59.43
CA GLY A 13 16.30 -25.12 -58.83
C GLY A 13 16.35 -23.64 -59.19
N ALA A 14 15.38 -23.16 -59.96
CA ALA A 14 15.19 -21.74 -60.20
C ALA A 14 14.86 -21.01 -58.87
N ALA A 15 15.68 -20.04 -58.49
CA ALA A 15 15.47 -19.23 -57.31
C ALA A 15 14.31 -18.25 -57.55
N VAL A 16 13.12 -18.59 -57.07
CA VAL A 16 12.02 -17.64 -56.93
C VAL A 16 12.28 -16.84 -55.65
N SER A 17 12.75 -15.60 -55.82
CA SER A 17 12.86 -14.63 -54.74
C SER A 17 11.46 -14.15 -54.35
N THR A 18 10.80 -14.82 -53.41
CA THR A 18 9.61 -14.27 -52.76
C THR A 18 10.04 -13.12 -51.84
N PRO A 19 9.59 -11.88 -52.06
CA PRO A 19 9.87 -10.80 -51.12
C PRO A 19 9.16 -11.13 -49.81
N LEU A 20 9.93 -11.24 -48.72
CA LEU A 20 9.42 -11.20 -47.35
C LEU A 20 8.69 -9.87 -47.18
N THR A 21 7.38 -9.89 -47.39
CA THR A 21 6.53 -8.74 -47.08
C THR A 21 6.48 -8.71 -45.57
N ALA A 22 7.18 -7.75 -44.96
CA ALA A 22 7.04 -7.47 -43.54
C ALA A 22 5.56 -7.19 -43.28
N TYR A 23 4.89 -8.08 -42.52
CA TYR A 23 3.51 -7.88 -42.10
C TYR A 23 3.53 -6.73 -41.07
N ARG A 24 3.52 -5.50 -41.57
CA ARG A 24 3.30 -4.31 -40.76
C ARG A 24 1.81 -4.37 -40.41
N SER A 25 1.47 -4.87 -39.22
CA SER A 25 0.10 -4.71 -38.69
C SER A 25 -0.30 -3.25 -38.92
N PRO A 26 -1.40 -2.97 -39.64
CA PRO A 26 -1.84 -1.60 -39.79
C PRO A 26 -2.16 -1.11 -38.37
N LEU A 27 -1.38 -0.15 -37.89
CA LEU A 27 -1.80 0.68 -36.77
C LEU A 27 -3.15 1.26 -37.21
N THR A 28 -4.24 0.71 -36.68
CA THR A 28 -5.59 1.23 -36.91
C THR A 28 -5.56 2.71 -36.56
N ALA A 29 -5.86 3.58 -37.53
CA ALA A 29 -5.94 5.02 -37.30
C ALA A 29 -6.90 5.29 -36.14
N GLN A 30 -6.52 6.21 -35.25
CA GLN A 30 -7.34 6.62 -34.13
C GLN A 30 -8.66 7.23 -34.63
N ASP A 31 -9.79 6.79 -34.08
CA ASP A 31 -11.13 7.22 -34.46
C ASP A 31 -11.75 8.05 -33.32
N THR A 32 -11.85 9.37 -33.52
CA THR A 32 -12.38 10.30 -32.51
C THR A 32 -13.88 10.10 -32.25
N VAL A 33 -14.64 9.53 -33.20
CA VAL A 33 -16.08 9.24 -33.00
C VAL A 33 -16.24 8.06 -32.06
N LYS A 34 -15.48 6.98 -32.27
CA LYS A 34 -15.43 5.84 -31.32
C LYS A 34 -14.86 6.27 -29.98
N GLY A 35 -13.82 7.10 -30.00
CA GLY A 35 -13.21 7.68 -28.81
C GLY A 35 -14.20 8.45 -27.96
N LYS A 36 -15.06 9.27 -28.59
CA LYS A 36 -16.15 9.98 -27.90
C LYS A 36 -17.12 9.03 -27.21
N ALA A 37 -17.51 7.95 -27.87
CA ALA A 37 -18.41 6.96 -27.28
C ALA A 37 -17.79 6.29 -26.03
N VAL A 38 -16.50 5.96 -26.07
CA VAL A 38 -15.74 5.45 -24.92
C VAL A 38 -15.69 6.50 -23.81
N TYR A 39 -15.34 7.75 -24.15
CA TYR A 39 -15.21 8.85 -23.20
C TYR A 39 -16.51 9.13 -22.44
N VAL A 40 -17.63 9.29 -23.16
CA VAL A 40 -18.94 9.57 -22.55
C VAL A 40 -19.34 8.45 -21.59
N LYS A 41 -19.07 7.20 -21.97
CA LYS A 41 -19.44 6.03 -21.16
C LYS A 41 -18.60 5.88 -19.89
N TRP A 42 -17.30 6.18 -19.95
CA TRP A 42 -16.35 5.78 -18.89
C TRP A 42 -15.62 6.94 -18.20
N CYS A 43 -15.48 8.09 -18.87
CA CYS A 43 -14.62 9.18 -18.43
C CYS A 43 -15.40 10.44 -18.03
N ALA A 44 -16.47 10.77 -18.76
CA ALA A 44 -17.22 12.03 -18.61
C ALA A 44 -17.85 12.21 -17.22
N GLY A 45 -18.22 11.13 -16.53
CA GLY A 45 -18.76 11.22 -15.16
C GLY A 45 -17.82 11.92 -14.17
N CYS A 46 -16.51 11.82 -14.38
CA CYS A 46 -15.48 12.51 -13.59
C CYS A 46 -14.92 13.73 -14.32
N HIS A 47 -14.54 13.57 -15.60
CA HIS A 47 -13.83 14.59 -16.35
C HIS A 47 -14.73 15.63 -17.04
N GLY A 48 -16.05 15.45 -17.01
CA GLY A 48 -17.03 16.33 -17.65
C GLY A 48 -17.15 16.10 -19.15
N ASP A 49 -18.30 16.44 -19.73
CA ASP A 49 -18.57 16.26 -21.17
C ASP A 49 -17.65 17.12 -22.05
N THR A 50 -17.19 18.26 -21.52
CA THR A 50 -16.27 19.21 -22.15
C THR A 50 -14.80 18.97 -21.80
N GLY A 51 -14.49 17.93 -21.01
CA GLY A 51 -13.13 17.65 -20.55
C GLY A 51 -12.59 18.63 -19.51
N ALA A 52 -13.43 19.47 -18.91
CA ALA A 52 -13.01 20.52 -17.99
C ALA A 52 -12.74 20.06 -16.54
N GLY A 53 -12.85 18.75 -16.24
CA GLY A 53 -12.63 18.22 -14.89
C GLY A 53 -13.78 18.57 -13.93
N ASP A 54 -14.98 18.78 -14.47
CA ASP A 54 -16.17 19.28 -13.81
C ASP A 54 -17.36 18.31 -13.93
N GLY A 55 -17.09 17.02 -14.18
CA GLY A 55 -18.13 15.99 -14.20
C GLY A 55 -18.88 15.89 -12.87
N ALA A 56 -20.06 15.27 -12.89
CA ALA A 56 -20.95 15.18 -11.72
C ALA A 56 -20.27 14.59 -10.46
N ALA A 57 -19.25 13.75 -10.62
CA ALA A 57 -18.50 13.17 -9.51
C ALA A 57 -17.34 14.05 -9.01
N ALA A 58 -16.88 15.05 -9.79
CA ALA A 58 -15.72 15.89 -9.47
C ALA A 58 -15.81 16.62 -8.12
N PRO A 59 -16.98 17.15 -7.68
CA PRO A 59 -17.13 17.76 -6.35
C PRO A 59 -16.83 16.82 -5.18
N ALA A 60 -16.91 15.51 -5.37
CA ALA A 60 -16.62 14.51 -4.33
C ALA A 60 -15.20 13.94 -4.43
N MET A 61 -14.28 14.59 -5.16
CA MET A 61 -12.94 14.04 -5.43
C MET A 61 -11.82 15.00 -5.05
N LEU A 62 -10.88 14.49 -4.26
CA LEU A 62 -9.61 15.15 -3.99
C LEU A 62 -8.47 14.13 -4.20
N PRO A 63 -7.57 14.32 -5.18
CA PRO A 63 -7.47 15.46 -6.11
C PRO A 63 -8.67 15.56 -7.08
N ARG A 64 -8.90 16.76 -7.63
CA ARG A 64 -9.87 16.96 -8.72
C ARG A 64 -9.49 16.18 -9.98
N PRO A 65 -10.49 15.69 -10.75
CA PRO A 65 -10.25 15.13 -12.08
C PRO A 65 -9.49 16.12 -12.97
N ARG A 66 -8.65 15.59 -13.87
CA ARG A 66 -7.88 16.43 -14.79
C ARG A 66 -8.82 17.23 -15.68
N ASN A 67 -8.62 18.55 -15.69
CA ASN A 67 -9.05 19.43 -16.77
C ASN A 67 -8.10 19.29 -17.98
N PHE A 68 -8.62 18.79 -19.09
CA PHE A 68 -7.88 18.56 -20.33
C PHE A 68 -7.80 19.79 -21.24
N THR A 69 -8.62 20.82 -21.03
CA THR A 69 -8.75 21.96 -21.97
C THR A 69 -7.49 22.82 -22.02
N GLY A 70 -6.75 22.92 -20.90
CA GLY A 70 -5.46 23.59 -20.84
C GLY A 70 -4.27 22.74 -21.31
N ALA A 71 -4.49 21.47 -21.65
CA ALA A 71 -3.43 20.51 -22.00
C ALA A 71 -2.26 20.39 -21.00
N VAL A 72 -2.53 20.64 -19.71
CA VAL A 72 -1.53 20.55 -18.63
C VAL A 72 -1.55 19.16 -18.00
N TYR A 73 -0.50 18.36 -18.19
CA TYR A 73 -0.44 16.98 -17.69
C TYR A 73 0.66 16.80 -16.64
N LYS A 74 0.33 16.13 -15.53
CA LYS A 74 1.30 15.88 -14.43
C LYS A 74 2.31 14.79 -14.81
N ILE A 75 1.84 13.71 -15.45
CA ILE A 75 2.64 12.50 -15.71
C ILE A 75 3.05 12.50 -17.18
N ARG A 76 4.35 12.73 -17.45
CA ARG A 76 4.90 12.90 -18.81
C ARG A 76 6.32 12.33 -18.92
N THR A 77 6.79 12.18 -20.15
CA THR A 77 8.20 11.95 -20.48
C THR A 77 8.86 13.13 -21.21
N THR A 78 8.12 14.20 -21.44
CA THR A 78 8.58 15.45 -22.07
C THR A 78 9.01 16.50 -21.04
N ALA A 79 9.69 17.56 -21.49
CA ALA A 79 10.15 18.64 -20.61
C ALA A 79 9.00 19.37 -19.90
N SER A 80 9.26 20.04 -18.77
CA SER A 80 8.25 20.84 -18.07
C SER A 80 7.59 21.85 -19.03
N GLY A 81 6.27 21.99 -18.96
CA GLY A 81 5.49 22.85 -19.84
C GLY A 81 5.21 22.29 -21.25
N GLN A 82 5.80 21.16 -21.63
CA GLN A 82 5.52 20.50 -22.92
C GLN A 82 4.35 19.52 -22.83
N LEU A 83 3.70 19.29 -23.97
CA LEU A 83 2.61 18.31 -24.10
C LEU A 83 3.08 16.87 -23.78
N PRO A 84 2.17 16.01 -23.27
CA PRO A 84 2.43 14.58 -23.16
C PRO A 84 2.55 13.92 -24.54
N THR A 85 3.27 12.80 -24.59
CA THR A 85 3.20 11.89 -25.74
C THR A 85 1.95 11.01 -25.67
N ASP A 86 1.54 10.39 -26.79
CA ASP A 86 0.47 9.39 -26.78
C ASP A 86 0.79 8.20 -25.86
N ALA A 87 2.08 7.85 -25.71
CA ALA A 87 2.53 6.81 -24.79
C ALA A 87 2.36 7.22 -23.31
N ASP A 88 2.56 8.50 -22.97
CA ASP A 88 2.30 9.01 -21.63
C ASP A 88 0.80 8.92 -21.29
N LEU A 89 -0.06 9.34 -22.23
CA LEU A 89 -1.51 9.27 -22.08
C LEU A 89 -2.00 7.82 -21.97
N MET A 90 -1.45 6.92 -22.80
CA MET A 90 -1.73 5.49 -22.72
C MET A 90 -1.33 4.93 -21.36
N SER A 91 -0.11 5.21 -20.88
CA SER A 91 0.34 4.72 -19.57
C SER A 91 -0.56 5.19 -18.42
N ALA A 92 -1.03 6.44 -18.46
CA ALA A 92 -1.94 6.98 -17.44
C ALA A 92 -3.32 6.33 -17.46
N ILE A 93 -3.83 5.94 -18.64
CA ILE A 93 -5.11 5.23 -18.79
C ILE A 93 -4.94 3.75 -18.39
N ASP A 94 -3.83 3.15 -18.76
CA ASP A 94 -3.54 1.73 -18.54
C ASP A 94 -3.44 1.40 -17.06
N GLU A 95 -2.60 2.15 -16.37
CA GLU A 95 -2.22 1.91 -14.97
C GLU A 95 -3.06 2.73 -14.00
N GLY A 96 -3.87 3.67 -14.50
CA GLY A 96 -4.59 4.64 -13.69
C GLY A 96 -3.62 5.63 -13.01
N LEU A 97 -4.11 6.33 -11.99
CA LEU A 97 -3.28 7.22 -11.17
C LEU A 97 -3.48 6.86 -9.69
N PRO A 98 -2.64 5.97 -9.13
CA PRO A 98 -2.69 5.60 -7.72
C PRO A 98 -2.73 6.81 -6.78
N GLY A 99 -3.43 6.70 -5.65
CA GLY A 99 -3.67 7.84 -4.75
C GLY A 99 -4.60 8.92 -5.33
N SER A 100 -5.44 8.55 -6.30
CA SER A 100 -6.56 9.35 -6.82
C SER A 100 -7.74 8.45 -7.18
N ALA A 101 -8.86 9.04 -7.60
CA ALA A 101 -10.03 8.31 -8.07
C ALA A 101 -9.92 7.76 -9.50
N MET A 102 -8.78 7.94 -10.20
CA MET A 102 -8.60 7.47 -11.58
C MET A 102 -8.13 6.00 -11.60
N PRO A 103 -9.01 5.04 -11.97
CA PRO A 103 -8.66 3.61 -11.97
C PRO A 103 -7.83 3.22 -13.20
N ALA A 104 -7.27 2.02 -13.16
CA ALA A 104 -6.65 1.36 -14.30
C ALA A 104 -7.72 0.85 -15.28
N TRP A 105 -7.55 1.13 -16.58
CA TRP A 105 -8.52 0.75 -17.62
C TRP A 105 -8.06 -0.38 -18.53
N LYS A 106 -6.80 -0.81 -18.43
CA LYS A 106 -6.19 -1.83 -19.29
C LYS A 106 -6.94 -3.17 -19.30
N ALA A 107 -7.49 -3.57 -18.16
CA ALA A 107 -8.27 -4.80 -18.04
C ALA A 107 -9.72 -4.66 -18.55
N ARG A 108 -10.21 -3.42 -18.68
CA ARG A 108 -11.62 -3.13 -18.98
C ARG A 108 -11.87 -2.68 -20.41
N LEU A 109 -10.90 -2.01 -21.03
CA LEU A 109 -10.96 -1.46 -22.38
C LEU A 109 -9.89 -2.12 -23.26
N SER A 110 -10.25 -2.43 -24.50
CA SER A 110 -9.29 -2.89 -25.49
C SER A 110 -8.23 -1.81 -25.78
N GLU A 111 -7.08 -2.22 -26.32
CA GLU A 111 -6.04 -1.26 -26.74
C GLU A 111 -6.56 -0.28 -27.81
N ALA A 112 -7.41 -0.75 -28.73
CA ALA A 112 -8.01 0.10 -29.75
C ALA A 112 -8.93 1.17 -29.13
N GLU A 113 -9.82 0.79 -28.20
CA GLU A 113 -10.68 1.75 -27.48
C GLU A 113 -9.86 2.78 -26.68
N ARG A 114 -8.75 2.34 -26.06
CA ARG A 114 -7.84 3.24 -25.35
C ARG A 114 -7.12 4.23 -26.28
N ARG A 115 -6.69 3.79 -27.47
CA ARG A 115 -6.14 4.70 -28.49
C ARG A 115 -7.18 5.70 -29.00
N ASP A 116 -8.40 5.24 -29.26
CA ASP A 116 -9.48 6.09 -29.76
C ASP A 116 -9.88 7.15 -28.72
N VAL A 117 -10.00 6.79 -27.44
CA VAL A 117 -10.31 7.75 -26.38
C VAL A 117 -9.18 8.76 -26.16
N ILE A 118 -7.91 8.37 -26.31
CA ILE A 118 -6.76 9.31 -26.29
C ILE A 118 -6.91 10.36 -27.39
N ALA A 119 -7.24 9.95 -28.61
CA ALA A 119 -7.46 10.89 -29.71
C ALA A 119 -8.62 11.84 -29.43
N TYR A 120 -9.71 11.34 -28.84
CA TYR A 120 -10.82 12.21 -28.41
C TYR A 120 -10.40 13.18 -27.29
N ILE A 121 -9.66 12.74 -26.27
CA ILE A 121 -9.15 13.61 -25.18
C ILE A 121 -8.33 14.77 -25.74
N LYS A 122 -7.48 14.50 -26.74
CA LYS A 122 -6.66 15.53 -27.39
C LYS A 122 -7.50 16.61 -28.10
N THR A 123 -8.75 16.32 -28.46
CA THR A 123 -9.64 17.32 -29.08
C THR A 123 -10.12 18.41 -28.12
N PHE A 124 -10.01 18.22 -26.80
CA PHE A 124 -10.42 19.22 -25.81
C PHE A 124 -9.50 20.45 -25.75
N SER A 125 -8.32 20.39 -26.37
CA SER A 125 -7.37 21.50 -26.35
C SER A 125 -6.75 21.76 -27.71
N SER A 126 -6.76 23.02 -28.14
CA SER A 126 -6.15 23.46 -29.39
C SER A 126 -4.63 23.27 -29.41
N PHE A 127 -3.97 23.17 -28.25
CA PHE A 127 -2.53 22.93 -28.18
C PHE A 127 -2.11 21.63 -28.87
N PHE A 128 -2.96 20.59 -28.87
CA PHE A 128 -2.66 19.34 -29.59
C PHE A 128 -2.80 19.44 -31.11
N ALA A 129 -3.45 20.48 -31.62
CA ALA A 129 -3.57 20.74 -33.06
C ALA A 129 -2.37 21.55 -33.60
N ASP A 130 -1.56 22.13 -32.72
CA ASP A 130 -0.39 22.91 -33.10
C ASP A 130 0.78 21.99 -33.49
N THR A 131 0.96 21.80 -34.79
CA THR A 131 2.03 20.98 -35.36
C THR A 131 3.42 21.61 -35.28
N SER A 132 3.52 22.89 -34.84
CA SER A 132 4.81 23.54 -34.62
C SER A 132 5.49 23.09 -33.33
N GLN A 133 4.74 22.44 -32.42
CA GLN A 133 5.30 21.92 -31.18
C GLN A 133 6.13 20.65 -31.42
N HIS A 134 7.40 20.71 -31.07
CA HIS A 134 8.30 19.56 -31.11
C HIS A 134 8.16 18.74 -29.82
N ILE A 135 7.21 17.80 -29.82
CA ILE A 135 7.00 16.87 -28.70
C ILE A 135 8.09 15.78 -28.75
N VAL A 136 9.17 15.98 -27.99
CA VAL A 136 10.29 15.04 -27.90
C VAL A 136 10.44 14.55 -26.46
N PRO A 137 10.41 13.22 -26.21
CA PRO A 137 10.73 12.67 -24.90
C PRO A 137 12.15 13.01 -24.46
N LEU A 138 12.34 13.30 -23.18
CA LEU A 138 13.66 13.49 -22.59
C LEU A 138 14.46 12.18 -22.61
N GLY A 139 15.78 12.30 -22.77
CA GLY A 139 16.72 11.23 -22.48
C GLY A 139 16.93 11.09 -20.98
N PHE A 140 16.58 9.94 -20.40
CA PHE A 140 16.66 9.69 -18.96
C PHE A 140 17.93 8.93 -18.52
N GLY A 141 18.77 8.50 -19.44
CA GLY A 141 19.94 7.67 -19.10
C GLY A 141 19.55 6.33 -18.45
N LYS A 142 20.46 5.77 -17.66
CA LYS A 142 20.23 4.52 -16.90
C LYS A 142 20.53 4.77 -15.43
N GLU A 143 19.78 4.10 -14.56
CA GLU A 143 20.02 4.11 -13.13
C GLU A 143 21.46 3.64 -12.83
N PRO A 144 22.26 4.41 -12.06
CA PRO A 144 23.59 4.01 -11.65
C PRO A 144 23.51 2.84 -10.66
N GLY A 145 24.50 1.95 -10.70
CA GLY A 145 24.61 0.83 -9.76
C GLY A 145 24.68 1.28 -8.30
N GLY A 146 24.43 0.34 -7.38
CA GLY A 146 24.48 0.58 -5.94
C GLY A 146 23.19 1.14 -5.33
N GLY A 147 22.06 1.04 -6.04
CA GLY A 147 20.72 1.52 -5.65
C GLY A 147 20.44 1.68 -4.15
N THR A 148 20.25 0.56 -3.45
CA THR A 148 19.90 0.54 -2.02
C THR A 148 21.13 0.55 -1.09
N SER A 149 22.32 0.84 -1.61
CA SER A 149 23.51 0.91 -0.77
C SER A 149 23.42 2.10 0.19
N ALA A 150 23.95 1.93 1.40
CA ALA A 150 23.95 2.98 2.41
C ALA A 150 24.60 4.29 1.90
N GLN A 151 25.62 4.18 1.04
CA GLN A 151 26.27 5.33 0.44
C GLN A 151 25.38 6.07 -0.56
N ALA A 152 24.70 5.33 -1.46
CA ALA A 152 23.79 5.93 -2.43
C ALA A 152 22.62 6.66 -1.74
N VAL A 153 22.03 6.01 -0.72
CA VAL A 153 20.96 6.60 0.10
C VAL A 153 21.44 7.83 0.85
N LYS A 154 22.66 7.80 1.43
CA LYS A 154 23.25 8.96 2.13
C LYS A 154 23.49 10.13 1.17
N THR A 155 24.02 9.86 -0.03
CA THR A 155 24.20 10.89 -1.05
C THR A 155 22.85 11.48 -1.47
N GLY A 156 21.86 10.64 -1.77
CA GLY A 156 20.51 11.10 -2.11
C GLY A 156 19.85 11.94 -1.01
N ARG A 157 20.02 11.55 0.26
CA ARG A 157 19.55 12.34 1.41
C ARG A 157 20.14 13.75 1.42
N SER A 158 21.44 13.89 1.15
CA SER A 158 22.09 15.21 1.14
C SER A 158 21.48 16.16 0.10
N PHE A 159 21.07 15.63 -1.07
CA PHE A 159 20.37 16.42 -2.09
C PHE A 159 18.92 16.72 -1.75
N TYR A 160 18.23 15.78 -1.10
CA TYR A 160 16.89 16.02 -0.58
C TYR A 160 16.86 17.23 0.37
N ASP A 161 17.90 17.35 1.20
CA ASP A 161 18.06 18.46 2.13
C ASP A 161 18.51 19.75 1.41
N SER A 162 19.51 19.69 0.53
CA SER A 162 20.10 20.88 -0.12
C SER A 162 19.18 21.55 -1.14
N ILE A 163 18.41 20.76 -1.90
CA ILE A 163 17.44 21.24 -2.89
C ILE A 163 16.17 21.74 -2.19
N GLY A 164 15.96 21.38 -0.92
CA GLY A 164 14.85 21.85 -0.11
C GLY A 164 13.56 21.04 -0.29
N CYS A 165 13.66 19.77 -0.71
CA CYS A 165 12.49 18.88 -0.83
C CYS A 165 11.71 18.79 0.50
N ARG A 166 12.44 18.83 1.63
CA ARG A 166 11.87 18.83 2.99
C ARG A 166 10.93 19.99 3.30
N LYS A 167 10.97 21.10 2.55
CA LYS A 167 10.04 22.23 2.75
C LYS A 167 8.59 21.83 2.50
N CYS A 168 8.36 20.95 1.52
CA CYS A 168 7.02 20.46 1.18
C CYS A 168 6.80 19.03 1.70
N HIS A 169 7.80 18.16 1.54
CA HIS A 169 7.67 16.74 1.87
C HIS A 169 8.03 16.40 3.33
N GLY A 170 8.58 17.36 4.10
CA GLY A 170 9.01 17.12 5.48
C GLY A 170 10.36 16.42 5.60
N ASP A 171 10.91 16.33 6.81
CA ASP A 171 12.26 15.79 7.02
C ASP A 171 12.35 14.28 6.71
N GLN A 172 11.28 13.56 7.03
CA GLN A 172 11.16 12.12 6.80
C GLN A 172 10.34 11.78 5.56
N GLY A 173 9.86 12.78 4.81
CA GLY A 173 9.16 12.56 3.55
C GLY A 173 7.67 12.25 3.67
N ARG A 174 7.00 12.52 4.81
CA ARG A 174 5.58 12.19 5.02
C ARG A 174 4.60 13.27 4.55
N GLY A 175 5.11 14.37 4.00
CA GLY A 175 4.30 15.49 3.54
C GLY A 175 3.94 16.47 4.65
N ASP A 176 4.71 16.47 5.74
CA ASP A 176 4.62 17.29 6.95
C ASP A 176 5.59 18.49 6.92
N GLY A 177 6.02 18.91 5.72
CA GLY A 177 6.93 20.04 5.57
C GLY A 177 6.29 21.37 5.97
N PRO A 178 7.07 22.39 6.37
CA PRO A 178 6.54 23.68 6.81
C PRO A 178 5.72 24.43 5.75
N SER A 179 5.91 24.11 4.46
CA SER A 179 5.13 24.68 3.36
C SER A 179 3.91 23.82 2.98
N ALA A 180 3.79 22.60 3.50
CA ALA A 180 2.68 21.69 3.23
C ALA A 180 1.27 22.31 3.39
N PRO A 181 0.95 23.04 4.48
CA PRO A 181 -0.37 23.66 4.64
C PRO A 181 -0.65 24.81 3.66
N THR A 182 0.31 25.22 2.83
CA THR A 182 0.14 26.31 1.86
C THR A 182 -0.05 25.81 0.42
N LEU A 183 0.10 24.49 0.20
CA LEU A 183 0.14 23.91 -1.14
C LEU A 183 -1.22 23.94 -1.83
N LYS A 184 -1.21 24.42 -3.07
CA LYS A 184 -2.35 24.40 -3.98
C LYS A 184 -1.85 24.15 -5.40
N ASP A 185 -2.71 23.61 -6.25
CA ASP A 185 -2.44 23.55 -7.68
C ASP A 185 -2.68 24.91 -8.35
N ASP A 186 -2.37 25.01 -9.65
CA ASP A 186 -2.50 26.27 -10.40
C ASP A 186 -3.97 26.75 -10.52
N ALA A 187 -4.93 25.83 -10.39
CA ALA A 187 -6.36 26.15 -10.34
C ALA A 187 -6.83 26.55 -8.93
N GLY A 188 -5.93 26.53 -7.94
CA GLY A 188 -6.20 26.91 -6.56
C GLY A 188 -6.79 25.79 -5.70
N PHE A 189 -6.91 24.56 -6.20
CA PHE A 189 -7.37 23.43 -5.39
C PHE A 189 -6.28 22.96 -4.42
N PRO A 190 -6.64 22.42 -3.25
CA PRO A 190 -5.66 21.93 -2.29
C PRO A 190 -4.91 20.74 -2.88
N ILE A 191 -3.60 20.67 -2.63
CA ILE A 191 -2.78 19.54 -3.06
C ILE A 191 -1.84 19.12 -1.94
N PHE A 192 -1.93 17.87 -1.54
CA PHE A 192 -1.00 17.29 -0.57
C PHE A 192 0.32 16.95 -1.27
N ALA A 193 1.44 17.27 -0.62
CA ALA A 193 2.72 16.65 -0.95
C ALA A 193 2.59 15.14 -0.76
N ALA A 194 3.10 14.35 -1.71
CA ALA A 194 3.03 12.89 -1.62
C ALA A 194 3.75 12.38 -0.36
N ASP A 195 3.15 11.37 0.29
CA ASP A 195 3.82 10.62 1.35
C ASP A 195 4.82 9.66 0.70
N LEU A 196 6.10 9.93 0.88
CA LEU A 196 7.21 9.21 0.27
C LEU A 196 7.43 7.82 0.89
N HIS A 197 6.72 7.48 1.97
CA HIS A 197 6.66 6.11 2.52
C HIS A 197 5.64 5.23 1.80
N GLN A 198 4.82 5.83 0.91
CA GLN A 198 3.75 5.17 0.18
C GLN A 198 3.96 5.16 -1.34
N SER A 199 5.14 4.74 -1.80
CA SER A 199 5.50 4.71 -3.24
C SER A 199 4.49 3.97 -4.14
N TRP A 200 3.75 2.99 -3.61
CA TRP A 200 2.67 2.31 -4.34
C TRP A 200 1.48 3.23 -4.69
N ARG A 201 1.37 4.40 -4.04
CA ARG A 201 0.37 5.44 -4.33
C ARG A 201 0.92 6.55 -5.21
N PHE A 202 2.13 6.44 -5.75
CA PHE A 202 2.66 7.45 -6.66
C PHE A 202 1.93 7.38 -8.01
N ARG A 203 1.26 8.46 -8.38
CA ARG A 203 0.45 8.59 -9.61
C ARG A 203 1.20 8.26 -10.91
N GLY A 204 2.53 8.31 -10.90
CA GLY A 204 3.38 8.11 -12.08
C GLY A 204 4.27 6.86 -12.01
N GLY A 205 4.04 5.97 -11.04
CA GLY A 205 4.89 4.82 -10.73
C GLY A 205 5.81 5.07 -9.52
N GLY A 206 6.03 4.00 -8.74
CA GLY A 206 6.80 4.03 -7.50
C GLY A 206 8.22 3.52 -7.61
N ARG A 207 8.70 3.14 -8.79
CA ARG A 207 10.09 2.65 -8.98
C ARG A 207 11.07 3.82 -9.06
N THR A 208 12.35 3.55 -8.83
CA THR A 208 13.40 4.58 -8.87
C THR A 208 13.38 5.35 -10.20
N GLU A 209 13.21 4.67 -11.33
CA GLU A 209 13.20 5.30 -12.65
C GLU A 209 11.96 6.16 -12.87
N ASP A 210 10.83 5.77 -12.28
CA ASP A 210 9.59 6.51 -12.37
C ASP A 210 9.67 7.81 -11.54
N ILE A 211 10.25 7.72 -10.34
CA ILE A 211 10.57 8.87 -9.48
C ILE A 211 11.54 9.81 -10.21
N TYR A 212 12.63 9.28 -10.76
CA TYR A 212 13.62 10.04 -11.51
C TYR A 212 12.99 10.80 -12.69
N ARG A 213 12.10 10.14 -13.45
CA ARG A 213 11.35 10.80 -14.53
C ARG A 213 10.54 11.97 -13.99
N ARG A 214 9.84 11.82 -12.85
CA ARG A 214 9.06 12.94 -12.26
C ARG A 214 9.94 14.10 -11.85
N LEU A 215 11.13 13.84 -11.30
CA LEU A 215 12.08 14.89 -10.97
C LEU A 215 12.63 15.59 -12.22
N ARG A 216 12.85 14.86 -13.32
CA ARG A 216 13.31 15.44 -14.60
C ARG A 216 12.21 16.22 -15.33
N THR A 217 10.96 15.74 -15.32
CA THR A 217 9.87 16.38 -16.08
C THR A 217 9.11 17.44 -15.29
N GLY A 218 9.18 17.39 -13.96
CA GLY A 218 8.24 18.12 -13.10
C GLY A 218 6.81 17.57 -13.19
N LEU A 219 5.93 18.11 -12.35
CA LEU A 219 4.50 17.82 -12.34
C LEU A 219 3.72 19.09 -12.69
N ASP A 220 3.56 19.37 -13.98
CA ASP A 220 2.92 20.62 -14.43
C ASP A 220 1.53 20.82 -13.81
N GLY A 221 1.22 22.08 -13.51
CA GLY A 221 0.03 22.46 -12.77
C GLY A 221 0.15 22.25 -11.27
N THR A 222 1.35 22.00 -10.72
CA THR A 222 1.58 21.83 -9.28
C THR A 222 2.84 22.54 -8.82
N PRO A 223 3.01 22.76 -7.50
CA PRO A 223 4.24 23.31 -6.94
C PRO A 223 5.48 22.42 -7.05
N MET A 224 5.39 21.19 -7.59
CA MET A 224 6.53 20.27 -7.73
C MET A 224 7.25 20.52 -9.07
N PRO A 225 8.42 21.18 -9.05
CA PRO A 225 9.08 21.66 -10.27
C PRO A 225 9.82 20.53 -10.98
N SER A 226 10.29 20.83 -12.20
CA SER A 226 11.37 20.08 -12.82
C SER A 226 12.72 20.48 -12.23
N PHE A 227 13.63 19.52 -12.10
CA PHE A 227 15.02 19.74 -11.74
C PHE A 227 15.98 19.63 -12.94
N SER A 228 15.45 19.55 -14.17
CA SER A 228 16.29 19.53 -15.38
C SER A 228 17.08 20.83 -15.54
N ASP A 229 16.50 21.99 -15.19
CA ASP A 229 17.21 23.27 -15.26
C ASP A 229 18.43 23.32 -14.33
N LEU A 230 18.37 22.66 -13.16
CA LEU A 230 19.52 22.55 -12.26
C LEU A 230 20.64 21.69 -12.87
N ILE A 231 20.28 20.70 -13.68
CA ILE A 231 21.23 19.87 -14.41
C ILE A 231 21.86 20.67 -15.56
N ASP A 232 21.04 21.37 -16.33
CA ASP A 232 21.50 22.17 -17.48
C ASP A 232 22.42 23.31 -17.02
N GLN A 233 22.14 23.90 -15.86
CA GLN A 233 22.95 24.93 -15.22
C GLN A 233 24.14 24.37 -14.41
N LYS A 234 24.30 23.04 -14.37
CA LYS A 234 25.40 22.33 -13.68
C LYS A 234 25.43 22.53 -12.16
N PHE A 235 24.29 22.87 -11.55
CA PHE A 235 24.11 22.86 -10.10
C PHE A 235 23.85 21.45 -9.57
N LEU A 236 23.40 20.54 -10.43
CA LEU A 236 23.18 19.13 -10.17
C LEU A 236 23.67 18.31 -11.36
N THR A 237 24.05 17.05 -11.14
CA THR A 237 24.34 16.10 -12.21
C THR A 237 23.23 15.05 -12.33
N ASP A 238 23.17 14.38 -13.48
CA ASP A 238 22.19 13.31 -13.71
C ASP A 238 22.34 12.19 -12.67
N GLU A 239 23.57 11.81 -12.31
CA GLU A 239 23.83 10.80 -11.29
C GLU A 239 23.34 11.24 -9.90
N GLU A 240 23.55 12.50 -9.52
CA GLU A 240 23.07 13.02 -8.23
C GLU A 240 21.54 13.01 -8.13
N LEU A 241 20.84 13.33 -9.23
CA LEU A 241 19.38 13.23 -9.26
C LEU A 241 18.90 11.77 -9.21
N TRP A 242 19.65 10.83 -9.79
CA TRP A 242 19.42 9.40 -9.58
C TRP A 242 19.62 8.99 -8.12
N ARG A 243 20.65 9.48 -7.43
CA ARG A 243 20.85 9.23 -5.99
C ARG A 243 19.69 9.76 -5.16
N LEU A 244 19.18 10.97 -5.48
CA LEU A 244 17.99 11.50 -4.84
C LEU A 244 16.77 10.58 -5.05
N SER A 245 16.58 10.06 -6.26
CA SER A 245 15.50 9.13 -6.57
C SER A 245 15.63 7.81 -5.79
N GLN A 246 16.85 7.29 -5.63
CA GLN A 246 17.16 6.11 -4.81
C GLN A 246 16.86 6.36 -3.33
N TYR A 247 17.20 7.54 -2.81
CA TYR A 247 16.83 7.94 -1.44
C TYR A 247 15.31 8.01 -1.27
N VAL A 248 14.59 8.69 -2.17
CA VAL A 248 13.12 8.77 -2.11
C VAL A 248 12.49 7.39 -2.16
N ARG A 249 12.98 6.50 -3.04
CA ARG A 249 12.50 5.11 -3.09
C ARG A 249 12.76 4.36 -1.79
N SER A 250 13.90 4.62 -1.14
CA SER A 250 14.31 3.92 0.10
C SER A 250 13.45 4.26 1.32
N LEU A 251 12.69 5.37 1.29
CA LEU A 251 11.76 5.74 2.36
C LEU A 251 10.54 4.80 2.41
N SER A 252 10.16 4.21 1.29
CA SER A 252 9.07 3.25 1.22
C SER A 252 9.53 1.80 1.41
N PRO A 253 8.66 0.90 1.94
CA PRO A 253 8.88 -0.54 1.91
C PRO A 253 9.29 -1.06 0.51
N ALA A 254 10.10 -2.12 0.47
CA ALA A 254 10.63 -2.68 -0.78
C ALA A 254 9.53 -3.23 -1.70
N ARG A 255 8.39 -3.65 -1.15
CA ARG A 255 7.20 -4.10 -1.88
C ARG A 255 5.99 -3.35 -1.35
N GLU A 256 4.98 -3.21 -2.20
CA GLU A 256 3.66 -2.76 -1.77
C GLU A 256 3.16 -3.66 -0.62
N PRO A 257 2.58 -3.08 0.44
CA PRO A 257 2.00 -3.88 1.51
C PRO A 257 0.85 -4.76 1.01
N GLU A 258 0.94 -6.05 1.29
CA GLU A 258 -0.16 -6.99 1.07
C GLU A 258 -1.16 -6.91 2.22
N VAL A 259 -2.46 -6.87 1.89
CA VAL A 259 -3.54 -6.96 2.88
C VAL A 259 -3.69 -8.42 3.29
N ARG A 260 -3.43 -8.72 4.56
CA ARG A 260 -3.57 -10.06 5.14
C ARG A 260 -4.74 -10.07 6.10
N ASP A 261 -5.64 -11.05 5.95
CA ASP A 261 -6.91 -11.09 6.70
C ASP A 261 -6.76 -11.36 8.20
N VAL A 262 -5.63 -11.93 8.63
CA VAL A 262 -5.41 -12.36 10.02
C VAL A 262 -4.15 -11.72 10.59
N ILE A 263 -4.31 -10.99 11.68
CA ILE A 263 -3.24 -10.48 12.54
C ILE A 263 -2.88 -11.57 13.54
N HIS A 264 -1.66 -12.11 13.44
CA HIS A 264 -1.13 -13.01 14.47
C HIS A 264 -0.52 -12.21 15.62
N ALA A 265 -0.99 -12.52 16.83
CA ALA A 265 -0.44 -11.99 18.06
C ALA A 265 0.35 -13.11 18.76
N PRO A 266 1.69 -13.17 18.61
CA PRO A 266 2.49 -14.18 19.29
C PRO A 266 2.46 -13.98 20.81
N GLN A 267 2.56 -15.10 21.55
CA GLN A 267 2.71 -15.05 23.00
C GLN A 267 4.16 -14.71 23.39
N LEU A 268 4.35 -13.62 24.14
CA LEU A 268 5.60 -13.24 24.77
C LEU A 268 5.65 -13.68 26.24
N GLY A 269 6.84 -13.98 26.73
CA GLY A 269 7.08 -14.18 28.15
C GLY A 269 7.23 -12.83 28.87
N GLY A 270 6.59 -12.69 30.04
CA GLY A 270 6.76 -11.51 30.90
C GLY A 270 5.83 -10.34 30.57
N THR A 271 6.35 -9.12 30.76
CA THR A 271 5.62 -7.86 30.57
C THR A 271 5.57 -7.49 29.09
N LEU A 272 4.42 -6.99 28.63
CA LEU A 272 4.26 -6.54 27.25
C LEU A 272 4.92 -5.18 27.00
N PRO A 273 5.42 -4.91 25.79
CA PRO A 273 5.97 -3.62 25.43
C PRO A 273 4.88 -2.54 25.50
N ALA A 274 5.04 -1.57 26.39
CA ALA A 274 4.12 -0.44 26.52
C ALA A 274 4.52 0.75 25.64
N ALA A 275 5.82 0.96 25.41
CA ALA A 275 6.31 2.06 24.59
C ALA A 275 6.13 1.76 23.09
N PRO A 276 5.65 2.73 22.27
CA PRO A 276 5.52 2.54 20.83
C PRO A 276 6.83 2.27 20.08
N ASP A 277 7.96 2.72 20.63
CA ASP A 277 9.29 2.58 20.01
C ASP A 277 10.15 1.49 20.69
N ASP A 278 9.52 0.61 21.47
CA ASP A 278 10.19 -0.55 22.07
C ASP A 278 10.76 -1.48 20.98
N THR A 279 12.03 -1.87 21.15
CA THR A 279 12.74 -2.75 20.20
C THR A 279 12.10 -4.13 20.01
N THR A 280 11.25 -4.56 20.95
CA THR A 280 10.47 -5.81 20.85
C THR A 280 9.59 -5.81 19.61
N TRP A 281 9.01 -4.66 19.23
CA TRP A 281 8.16 -4.54 18.05
C TRP A 281 8.91 -4.84 16.74
N ALA A 282 10.23 -4.70 16.70
CA ALA A 282 11.01 -5.04 15.49
C ALA A 282 10.98 -6.53 15.14
N ARG A 283 10.59 -7.40 16.08
CA ARG A 283 10.48 -8.86 15.91
C ARG A 283 9.06 -9.35 15.69
N VAL A 284 8.08 -8.44 15.68
CA VAL A 284 6.65 -8.76 15.54
C VAL A 284 6.21 -8.41 14.12
N ASP A 285 5.48 -9.32 13.48
CA ASP A 285 4.96 -9.08 12.13
C ASP A 285 4.06 -7.85 12.08
N ARG A 286 4.27 -7.02 11.05
CA ARG A 286 3.48 -5.81 10.77
C ARG A 286 2.43 -6.09 9.70
N TYR A 287 1.19 -5.73 9.96
CA TYR A 287 0.04 -5.94 9.07
C TYR A 287 -0.48 -4.59 8.59
N TRP A 288 -0.71 -4.43 7.29
CA TRP A 288 -1.26 -3.19 6.72
C TRP A 288 -2.73 -3.36 6.38
N PHE A 289 -3.54 -2.40 6.78
CA PHE A 289 -4.95 -2.37 6.49
C PHE A 289 -5.32 -1.04 5.82
N PRO A 290 -5.81 -1.06 4.57
CA PRO A 290 -6.25 0.16 3.91
C PRO A 290 -7.48 0.72 4.60
N LEU A 291 -7.53 2.05 4.71
CA LEU A 291 -8.69 2.79 5.18
C LEU A 291 -9.27 3.59 4.01
N VAL A 292 -10.60 3.63 3.94
CA VAL A 292 -11.35 4.38 2.93
C VAL A 292 -12.32 5.33 3.61
N GLY A 293 -12.65 6.42 2.92
CA GLY A 293 -13.55 7.42 3.45
C GLY A 293 -14.94 6.83 3.70
N GLN A 294 -15.54 7.17 4.84
CA GLN A 294 -16.90 6.76 5.13
C GLN A 294 -17.90 7.51 4.23
N VAL A 295 -18.45 6.82 3.24
CA VAL A 295 -19.37 7.39 2.24
C VAL A 295 -20.80 6.86 2.33
N ILE A 296 -21.08 5.95 3.27
CA ILE A 296 -22.38 5.27 3.38
C ILE A 296 -23.43 6.15 4.08
N ARG A 297 -23.07 6.78 5.20
CA ARG A 297 -23.95 7.64 6.01
C ARG A 297 -23.51 9.09 5.89
N LYS A 298 -24.48 10.01 5.91
CA LYS A 298 -24.20 11.44 6.03
C LYS A 298 -23.81 11.79 7.48
N PRO A 299 -22.94 12.79 7.71
CA PRO A 299 -22.10 13.46 6.72
C PRO A 299 -21.04 12.54 6.10
N ARG A 300 -20.92 12.57 4.76
CA ARG A 300 -20.00 11.69 4.02
C ARG A 300 -18.60 12.30 3.96
N TRP A 301 -17.58 11.45 3.89
CA TRP A 301 -16.19 11.88 3.70
C TRP A 301 -15.54 11.18 2.52
N PHE A 302 -15.21 11.95 1.48
CA PHE A 302 -14.64 11.42 0.23
C PHE A 302 -13.13 11.69 0.09
N ALA A 303 -12.54 12.46 1.01
CA ALA A 303 -11.14 12.87 0.94
C ALA A 303 -10.35 12.50 2.21
N PRO A 304 -10.36 11.22 2.64
CA PRO A 304 -9.55 10.80 3.77
C PRO A 304 -8.06 10.99 3.47
N THR A 305 -7.32 11.54 4.43
CA THR A 305 -5.85 11.66 4.35
C THR A 305 -5.16 10.43 4.95
N VAL A 306 -5.75 9.83 5.98
CA VAL A 306 -5.28 8.55 6.52
C VAL A 306 -5.70 7.41 5.60
N SER A 307 -4.75 6.88 4.84
CA SER A 307 -5.02 5.84 3.83
C SER A 307 -4.95 4.41 4.35
N GLY A 308 -4.45 4.21 5.56
CA GLY A 308 -4.26 2.89 6.11
C GLY A 308 -3.63 2.94 7.49
N VAL A 309 -3.73 1.82 8.21
CA VAL A 309 -3.09 1.62 9.50
C VAL A 309 -2.23 0.38 9.46
N TRP A 310 -1.03 0.50 10.00
CA TRP A 310 -0.17 -0.62 10.31
C TRP A 310 -0.46 -1.13 11.72
N VAL A 311 -0.62 -2.44 11.88
CA VAL A 311 -0.95 -3.07 13.15
C VAL A 311 0.04 -4.17 13.48
N GLN A 312 0.47 -4.21 14.74
CA GLN A 312 1.20 -5.31 15.34
C GLN A 312 0.49 -5.69 16.63
N ALA A 313 0.53 -6.96 17.00
CA ALA A 313 -0.14 -7.46 18.19
C ALA A 313 0.74 -8.46 18.91
N VAL A 314 0.70 -8.47 20.24
CA VAL A 314 1.37 -9.46 21.10
C VAL A 314 0.54 -9.69 22.35
N HIS A 315 0.63 -10.87 22.96
CA HIS A 315 -0.01 -11.13 24.26
C HIS A 315 0.91 -11.90 25.19
N ASN A 316 0.64 -11.90 26.49
CA ASN A 316 1.38 -12.72 27.47
C ASN A 316 0.51 -13.83 28.08
N GLY A 317 -0.71 -13.99 27.58
CA GLY A 317 -1.71 -14.94 28.09
C GLY A 317 -2.59 -14.37 29.21
N ARG A 318 -2.31 -13.14 29.66
CA ARG A 318 -3.14 -12.36 30.60
C ARG A 318 -3.56 -11.02 30.01
N GLU A 319 -2.73 -10.43 29.17
CA GLU A 319 -2.93 -9.15 28.51
C GLU A 319 -2.65 -9.26 27.01
N LEU A 320 -3.23 -8.35 26.24
CA LEU A 320 -2.99 -8.09 24.82
C LEU A 320 -2.45 -6.66 24.69
N ALA A 321 -1.42 -6.48 23.87
CA ALA A 321 -0.95 -5.18 23.42
C ALA A 321 -1.09 -5.08 21.90
N LEU A 322 -1.72 -4.00 21.43
CA LEU A 322 -1.86 -3.66 20.02
C LEU A 322 -1.06 -2.39 19.74
N ARG A 323 -0.12 -2.45 18.79
CA ARG A 323 0.57 -1.27 18.28
C ARG A 323 -0.04 -0.87 16.95
N LEU A 324 -0.54 0.36 16.88
CA LEU A 324 -1.10 0.98 15.69
C LEU A 324 -0.14 2.08 15.22
N CYS A 325 0.15 2.11 13.92
CA CYS A 325 0.88 3.21 13.31
C CYS A 325 0.18 3.67 12.04
N TRP A 326 -0.01 4.98 11.90
CA TRP A 326 -0.56 5.55 10.68
C TRP A 326 0.15 6.86 10.35
N ASP A 327 0.17 7.17 9.07
CA ASP A 327 0.77 8.39 8.57
C ASP A 327 -0.24 9.52 8.71
N ASP A 328 0.17 10.58 9.39
CA ASP A 328 -0.61 11.78 9.67
C ASP A 328 0.31 12.98 9.59
N ARG A 329 0.07 13.88 8.63
CA ARG A 329 0.96 15.00 8.32
C ARG A 329 1.07 16.01 9.46
N THR A 330 0.18 15.91 10.45
CA THR A 330 0.03 16.91 11.48
C THR A 330 -0.02 16.29 12.85
N LEU A 331 0.31 17.11 13.84
CA LEU A 331 0.01 16.82 15.24
C LEU A 331 -1.30 17.57 15.56
N SER A 332 -2.46 16.98 15.23
CA SER A 332 -3.71 17.70 15.39
C SER A 332 -4.14 17.80 16.86
N PRO A 333 -4.79 18.90 17.27
CA PRO A 333 -5.19 20.04 16.44
C PRO A 333 -4.01 20.98 16.07
N ASP A 334 -3.94 21.40 14.81
CA ASP A 334 -2.90 22.33 14.32
C ASP A 334 -3.49 23.55 13.63
N THR A 335 -3.28 24.73 14.22
CA THR A 335 -3.75 26.01 13.66
C THR A 335 -3.14 26.37 12.32
N ALA A 336 -1.93 25.88 12.00
CA ALA A 336 -1.27 26.15 10.73
C ALA A 336 -2.05 25.56 9.53
N TRP A 337 -2.87 24.54 9.77
CA TRP A 337 -3.62 23.82 8.74
C TRP A 337 -5.06 24.32 8.54
N LEU A 338 -5.59 25.19 9.42
CA LEU A 338 -6.98 25.67 9.33
C LEU A 338 -7.35 26.28 7.96
N ALA A 339 -6.42 27.02 7.34
CA ALA A 339 -6.65 27.60 6.02
C ALA A 339 -6.65 26.52 4.91
N PHE A 340 -5.85 25.48 5.07
CA PHE A 340 -5.80 24.34 4.17
C PHE A 340 -7.07 23.48 4.33
N GLU A 341 -7.45 23.15 5.55
CA GLU A 341 -8.69 22.44 5.90
C GLU A 341 -9.89 23.13 5.28
N ARG A 342 -10.01 24.46 5.44
CA ARG A 342 -11.09 25.23 4.83
C ARG A 342 -11.14 25.04 3.31
N ARG A 343 -9.98 25.08 2.64
CA ARG A 343 -9.88 24.86 1.20
C ARG A 343 -10.30 23.43 0.81
N VAL A 344 -9.96 22.42 1.62
CA VAL A 344 -10.42 21.03 1.41
C VAL A 344 -11.94 20.96 1.52
N LEU A 345 -12.52 21.52 2.58
CA LEU A 345 -13.96 21.53 2.82
C LEU A 345 -14.76 22.31 1.76
N GLU A 346 -14.18 23.40 1.23
CA GLU A 346 -14.77 24.17 0.11
C GLU A 346 -14.64 23.44 -1.24
N THR A 347 -13.61 22.61 -1.41
CA THR A 347 -13.37 21.85 -2.66
C THR A 347 -14.19 20.58 -2.73
N VAL A 348 -14.28 19.86 -1.62
CA VAL A 348 -14.96 18.57 -1.52
C VAL A 348 -16.38 18.80 -1.04
N ALA A 349 -17.31 18.90 -1.99
CA ALA A 349 -18.72 18.99 -1.68
C ALA A 349 -19.15 17.71 -0.97
N SER A 350 -19.67 17.86 0.24
CA SER A 350 -20.54 16.86 0.84
C SER A 350 -21.97 17.29 0.53
N ASP A 351 -22.80 16.36 0.06
CA ASP A 351 -24.27 16.54 -0.10
C ASP A 351 -24.96 16.64 1.27
N ASP A 352 -24.31 17.29 2.23
CA ASP A 352 -24.75 17.46 3.60
C ASP A 352 -25.51 18.79 3.68
N SER A 353 -26.61 18.81 4.42
CA SER A 353 -27.50 19.98 4.55
C SER A 353 -26.84 21.21 5.19
N THR A 354 -25.63 21.07 5.73
CA THR A 354 -24.88 22.12 6.38
C THR A 354 -23.44 22.10 5.87
N PRO A 355 -22.96 23.20 5.24
CA PRO A 355 -21.56 23.31 4.83
C PRO A 355 -20.64 23.14 6.04
N PRO A 356 -19.61 22.30 5.94
CA PRO A 356 -18.71 22.10 7.05
C PRO A 356 -17.82 23.29 7.32
N VAL A 357 -17.57 23.54 8.60
CA VAL A 357 -16.72 24.63 9.08
C VAL A 357 -15.40 24.03 9.54
N ALA A 358 -14.30 24.61 9.06
CA ALA A 358 -12.96 24.23 9.49
C ALA A 358 -12.81 24.44 11.01
N GLY A 359 -12.15 23.51 11.69
CA GLY A 359 -12.09 23.50 13.15
C GLY A 359 -10.84 22.81 13.70
N LEU A 360 -10.56 23.08 14.97
CA LEU A 360 -9.45 22.44 15.67
C LEU A 360 -9.92 21.11 16.25
N TRP A 361 -9.78 20.06 15.46
CA TRP A 361 -10.12 18.69 15.85
C TRP A 361 -8.85 17.92 16.24
N PRO A 362 -8.91 17.03 17.24
CA PRO A 362 -7.80 16.14 17.55
C PRO A 362 -7.77 14.94 16.58
N ASP A 363 -6.60 14.35 16.41
CA ASP A 363 -6.46 13.05 15.75
C ASP A 363 -7.06 11.96 16.61
N GLN A 364 -7.61 10.95 15.94
CA GLN A 364 -8.17 9.78 16.61
C GLN A 364 -7.85 8.51 15.85
N VAL A 365 -7.70 7.42 16.60
CA VAL A 365 -7.70 6.06 16.06
C VAL A 365 -8.61 5.19 16.91
N ALA A 366 -9.36 4.29 16.27
CA ALA A 366 -10.20 3.36 16.98
C ALA A 366 -10.01 1.91 16.52
N VAL A 367 -10.03 1.00 17.49
CA VAL A 367 -10.07 -0.45 17.30
C VAL A 367 -11.46 -0.92 17.66
N GLN A 368 -12.18 -1.46 16.68
CA GLN A 368 -13.52 -2.00 16.85
C GLN A 368 -13.49 -3.52 16.89
N LEU A 369 -14.25 -4.06 17.82
CA LEU A 369 -14.35 -5.47 18.14
C LEU A 369 -15.84 -5.81 18.36
N PRO A 370 -16.28 -7.04 18.12
CA PRO A 370 -17.60 -7.46 18.58
C PRO A 370 -17.63 -7.53 20.11
N ARG A 371 -18.80 -7.44 20.74
CA ARG A 371 -18.93 -7.62 22.20
C ARG A 371 -18.63 -9.05 22.64
N HIS A 372 -18.91 -10.02 21.77
CA HIS A 372 -18.62 -11.43 21.97
C HIS A 372 -18.01 -11.99 20.69
N ILE A 373 -17.14 -13.00 20.80
CA ILE A 373 -16.59 -13.69 19.63
C ILE A 373 -17.75 -14.42 18.94
N PRO A 374 -18.10 -14.12 17.67
CA PRO A 374 -19.17 -14.82 16.98
C PRO A 374 -18.84 -16.31 16.84
N ASP A 375 -19.86 -17.16 16.95
CA ASP A 375 -19.72 -18.60 16.67
C ASP A 375 -19.84 -18.93 15.18
N GLY A 376 -20.38 -18.01 14.38
CA GLY A 376 -20.54 -18.13 12.93
C GLY A 376 -19.86 -17.01 12.15
N MET A 377 -20.21 -16.91 10.87
CA MET A 377 -19.66 -15.90 9.96
C MET A 377 -20.33 -14.52 10.08
N GLU A 378 -21.45 -14.45 10.81
CA GLU A 378 -22.20 -13.21 11.01
C GLU A 378 -21.41 -12.28 11.93
N ARG A 379 -21.20 -11.06 11.44
CA ARG A 379 -20.46 -10.00 12.12
C ARG A 379 -21.39 -8.81 12.32
N PRO A 380 -21.27 -8.07 13.43
CA PRO A 380 -22.00 -6.83 13.59
C PRO A 380 -21.74 -5.90 12.40
N TYR A 381 -22.67 -4.99 12.14
CA TYR A 381 -22.52 -4.01 11.08
C TYR A 381 -21.18 -3.26 11.24
N PHE A 382 -20.34 -3.30 10.20
CA PHE A 382 -18.93 -2.91 10.31
C PHE A 382 -18.74 -1.44 10.67
N LEU A 383 -19.70 -0.59 10.33
CA LEU A 383 -19.66 0.84 10.60
C LEU A 383 -20.30 1.12 11.97
N MET A 384 -19.57 0.74 13.02
CA MET A 384 -19.93 1.00 14.42
C MET A 384 -21.22 0.33 14.92
N GLY A 385 -21.60 -0.82 14.35
CA GLY A 385 -22.78 -1.57 14.79
C GLY A 385 -24.09 -0.85 14.50
N THR A 386 -25.13 -1.20 15.26
CA THR A 386 -26.47 -0.62 15.17
C THR A 386 -26.96 -0.21 16.56
N GLY A 387 -28.10 0.48 16.63
CA GLY A 387 -28.71 0.86 17.92
C GLY A 387 -29.01 -0.36 18.81
N THR A 388 -29.47 -1.46 18.23
CA THR A 388 -29.84 -2.70 18.95
C THR A 388 -28.68 -3.69 19.08
N ASP A 389 -27.72 -3.68 18.15
CA ASP A 389 -26.54 -4.52 18.18
C ASP A 389 -25.25 -3.67 18.15
N PRO A 390 -24.79 -3.19 19.30
CA PRO A 390 -23.59 -2.37 19.39
C PRO A 390 -22.31 -3.20 19.27
N VAL A 391 -21.23 -2.50 18.90
CA VAL A 391 -19.87 -3.03 18.89
C VAL A 391 -19.04 -2.46 20.03
N TYR A 392 -18.11 -3.24 20.53
CA TYR A 392 -17.15 -2.81 21.53
C TYR A 392 -15.98 -2.09 20.84
N GLN A 393 -15.61 -0.91 21.31
CA GLN A 393 -14.57 -0.13 20.62
C GLN A 393 -13.65 0.57 21.61
N TRP A 394 -12.37 0.58 21.28
CA TRP A 394 -11.33 1.38 21.93
C TRP A 394 -11.07 2.61 21.07
N ARG A 395 -11.14 3.82 21.64
CA ARG A 395 -10.86 5.08 20.95
C ARG A 395 -9.74 5.81 21.66
N TRP A 396 -8.66 6.08 20.94
CA TRP A 396 -7.60 6.97 21.38
C TRP A 396 -7.75 8.34 20.71
N THR A 397 -7.42 9.41 21.42
CA THR A 397 -7.49 10.80 20.96
C THR A 397 -6.19 11.52 21.28
N SER A 398 -5.70 12.38 20.38
CA SER A 398 -4.45 13.13 20.56
C SER A 398 -4.53 14.25 21.60
N GLU A 399 -5.68 14.96 21.68
CA GLU A 399 -5.91 16.10 22.57
C GLU A 399 -7.37 16.16 23.11
N PRO A 400 -7.59 16.17 24.44
CA PRO A 400 -6.62 15.79 25.45
C PRO A 400 -6.22 14.33 25.22
N ARG A 401 -4.93 14.02 25.37
CA ARG A 401 -4.40 12.68 25.11
C ARG A 401 -5.02 11.65 26.05
N ARG A 402 -5.92 10.82 25.53
CA ARG A 402 -6.64 9.82 26.32
C ARG A 402 -7.12 8.65 25.48
N THR A 403 -7.35 7.52 26.16
CA THR A 403 -8.06 6.37 25.61
C THR A 403 -9.34 6.14 26.36
N VAL A 404 -10.41 5.84 25.64
CA VAL A 404 -11.70 5.40 26.19
C VAL A 404 -12.08 4.07 25.56
N ALA A 405 -12.79 3.24 26.30
CA ALA A 405 -13.52 2.11 25.72
C ALA A 405 -15.02 2.32 25.89
N GLY A 406 -15.80 1.77 24.99
CA GLY A 406 -17.25 1.98 24.98
C GLY A 406 -17.98 1.08 24.00
N LEU A 407 -19.30 1.23 24.00
CA LEU A 407 -20.19 0.62 23.03
C LEU A 407 -20.57 1.64 21.97
N ALA A 408 -20.18 1.39 20.72
CA ALA A 408 -20.63 2.19 19.60
C ALA A 408 -21.97 1.65 19.06
N ARG A 409 -22.94 2.54 18.88
CA ARG A 409 -24.31 2.27 18.40
C ARG A 409 -24.56 3.05 17.12
N GLY A 410 -23.96 2.59 16.03
CA GLY A 410 -23.78 3.38 14.83
C GLY A 410 -22.79 4.54 15.06
N LEU A 411 -22.79 5.50 14.14
CA LEU A 411 -21.83 6.62 14.14
C LEU A 411 -22.16 7.73 15.15
N GLU A 412 -23.40 7.78 15.64
CA GLU A 412 -23.92 8.93 16.39
C GLU A 412 -23.79 8.76 17.91
N GLN A 413 -23.79 7.52 18.40
CA GLN A 413 -23.82 7.23 19.83
C GLN A 413 -22.64 6.35 20.23
N PHE A 414 -21.97 6.76 21.31
CA PHE A 414 -20.89 6.03 21.95
C PHE A 414 -21.08 6.05 23.46
N ASP A 415 -21.41 4.89 24.03
CA ASP A 415 -21.62 4.73 25.46
C ASP A 415 -20.30 4.34 26.12
N THR A 416 -19.62 5.31 26.74
CA THR A 416 -18.33 5.09 27.42
C THR A 416 -18.47 4.13 28.60
N LEU A 417 -17.57 3.16 28.70
CA LEU A 417 -17.47 2.21 29.82
C LEU A 417 -16.44 2.69 30.87
N GLY A 418 -16.52 2.12 32.07
CA GLY A 418 -15.73 2.57 33.22
C GLY A 418 -14.23 2.23 33.14
N ALA A 419 -13.86 1.18 32.41
CA ALA A 419 -12.47 0.80 32.17
C ALA A 419 -12.08 1.08 30.71
N ALA A 420 -10.83 1.49 30.50
CA ALA A 420 -10.26 1.69 29.17
C ALA A 420 -8.90 0.97 29.09
N PRO A 421 -8.47 0.56 27.88
CA PRO A 421 -7.09 0.13 27.67
C PRO A 421 -6.10 1.20 28.12
N GLU A 422 -4.99 0.76 28.71
CA GLU A 422 -3.84 1.62 28.90
C GLU A 422 -3.27 2.02 27.54
N SER A 423 -2.71 3.22 27.43
CA SER A 423 -2.16 3.69 26.17
C SER A 423 -0.92 4.53 26.31
N GLN A 424 0.04 4.32 25.41
CA GLN A 424 1.14 5.25 25.16
C GLN A 424 1.13 5.63 23.68
N ALA A 425 1.46 6.89 23.39
CA ALA A 425 1.43 7.43 22.04
C ALA A 425 2.59 8.40 21.80
N VAL A 426 3.18 8.31 20.62
CA VAL A 426 4.22 9.21 20.11
C VAL A 426 3.80 9.66 18.71
N TRP A 427 3.92 10.96 18.45
CA TRP A 427 3.92 11.51 17.10
C TRP A 427 5.31 11.97 16.76
N ASP A 428 5.80 11.63 15.58
CA ASP A 428 7.14 11.97 15.14
C ASP A 428 7.19 12.09 13.61
N HIS A 429 7.49 13.30 13.12
CA HIS A 429 7.67 13.64 11.71
C HIS A 429 6.61 13.03 10.77
N GLY A 430 5.33 13.22 11.11
CA GLY A 430 4.23 12.82 10.26
C GLY A 430 3.71 11.39 10.45
N GLU A 431 4.09 10.70 11.53
CA GLU A 431 3.57 9.37 11.89
C GLU A 431 3.13 9.34 13.35
N TRP A 432 1.91 8.85 13.59
CA TRP A 432 1.47 8.44 14.91
C TRP A 432 1.84 6.98 15.17
N ARG A 433 2.28 6.70 16.41
CA ARG A 433 2.52 5.36 16.92
C ARG A 433 1.87 5.24 18.28
N VAL A 434 0.85 4.38 18.39
CA VAL A 434 0.04 4.19 19.59
C VAL A 434 0.08 2.72 20.01
N VAL A 435 0.34 2.46 21.28
CA VAL A 435 0.18 1.13 21.89
C VAL A 435 -1.03 1.17 22.80
N LEU A 436 -1.95 0.23 22.61
CA LEU A 436 -3.12 -0.01 23.46
C LEU A 436 -2.97 -1.36 24.17
N THR A 437 -3.04 -1.38 25.49
CA THR A 437 -2.88 -2.60 26.30
C THR A 437 -4.12 -2.85 27.14
N ARG A 438 -4.64 -4.08 27.10
CA ARG A 438 -5.79 -4.51 27.92
C ARG A 438 -5.62 -5.94 28.41
N SER A 439 -6.14 -6.24 29.60
CA SER A 439 -6.32 -7.62 30.08
C SER A 439 -7.19 -8.45 29.12
N LEU A 440 -6.88 -9.72 28.90
CA LEU A 440 -7.64 -10.61 28.01
C LEU A 440 -9.05 -10.85 28.54
N ALA A 441 -9.19 -11.00 29.86
CA ALA A 441 -10.46 -11.13 30.54
C ALA A 441 -10.79 -9.86 31.34
N THR A 442 -12.06 -9.49 31.41
CA THR A 442 -12.55 -8.35 32.18
C THR A 442 -13.81 -8.70 32.96
N PRO A 443 -14.13 -7.98 34.06
CA PRO A 443 -15.31 -8.27 34.87
C PRO A 443 -16.63 -8.07 34.10
N ASP A 444 -16.69 -7.07 33.19
CA ASP A 444 -17.88 -6.78 32.38
C ASP A 444 -17.94 -7.68 31.14
N THR A 445 -18.27 -8.95 31.34
CA THR A 445 -18.39 -9.94 30.27
C THR A 445 -19.56 -9.71 29.32
N ALA A 446 -20.51 -8.82 29.67
CA ALA A 446 -21.69 -8.53 28.86
C ALA A 446 -21.42 -7.45 27.79
N ASN A 447 -20.58 -6.48 28.11
CA ASN A 447 -20.30 -5.34 27.23
C ASN A 447 -18.89 -5.37 26.65
N GLU A 448 -17.92 -6.00 27.32
CA GLU A 448 -16.54 -6.04 26.87
C GLU A 448 -16.16 -7.41 26.30
N LEU A 449 -15.47 -7.38 25.15
CA LEU A 449 -14.96 -8.60 24.53
C LEU A 449 -14.04 -9.36 25.49
N GLN A 450 -14.25 -10.67 25.60
CA GLN A 450 -13.32 -11.57 26.27
C GLN A 450 -12.40 -12.20 25.22
N PHE A 451 -11.10 -11.91 25.28
CA PHE A 451 -10.13 -12.43 24.31
C PHE A 451 -9.77 -13.88 24.64
N VAL A 452 -9.80 -14.74 23.63
CA VAL A 452 -9.53 -16.17 23.77
C VAL A 452 -8.47 -16.60 22.75
N ALA A 453 -7.36 -17.17 23.25
CA ALA A 453 -6.29 -17.68 22.40
C ALA A 453 -6.77 -18.85 21.51
N GLY A 454 -6.36 -18.86 20.25
CA GLY A 454 -6.77 -19.84 19.25
C GLY A 454 -8.14 -19.61 18.61
N ARG A 455 -8.88 -18.55 18.99
CA ARG A 455 -10.10 -18.12 18.29
C ARG A 455 -9.78 -16.98 17.32
N ALA A 456 -10.47 -16.95 16.19
CA ALA A 456 -10.43 -15.81 15.27
C ALA A 456 -11.38 -14.71 15.80
N ILE A 457 -10.83 -13.53 16.07
CA ILE A 457 -11.56 -12.42 16.68
C ILE A 457 -11.75 -11.32 15.62
N PRO A 458 -12.97 -11.01 15.18
CA PRO A 458 -13.19 -9.93 14.23
C PRO A 458 -12.65 -8.60 14.77
N VAL A 459 -11.91 -7.86 13.93
CA VAL A 459 -11.38 -6.53 14.24
C VAL A 459 -11.52 -5.59 13.05
N ALA A 460 -11.84 -4.33 13.32
CA ALA A 460 -11.85 -3.26 12.32
C ALA A 460 -11.20 -2.00 12.89
N PHE A 461 -10.72 -1.13 12.00
CA PHE A 461 -9.96 0.07 12.33
C PHE A 461 -10.58 1.32 11.72
N PHE A 462 -10.48 2.41 12.46
CA PHE A 462 -10.97 3.73 12.09
C PHE A 462 -9.91 4.76 12.42
N ALA A 463 -9.79 5.81 11.63
CA ALA A 463 -8.90 6.93 11.88
C ALA A 463 -9.54 8.26 11.49
N TRP A 464 -9.11 9.31 12.18
CA TRP A 464 -9.49 10.70 11.93
C TRP A 464 -8.21 11.55 11.94
N ASP A 465 -7.94 12.23 10.82
CA ASP A 465 -6.98 13.34 10.73
C ASP A 465 -7.70 14.65 11.04
N GLY A 466 -7.42 15.20 12.23
CA GLY A 466 -8.14 16.38 12.72
C GLY A 466 -7.88 17.62 11.87
N SER A 467 -6.67 17.76 11.34
CA SER A 467 -6.26 18.90 10.49
C SER A 467 -6.81 18.81 9.06
N ASN A 468 -7.30 17.63 8.66
CA ASN A 468 -8.08 17.44 7.44
C ASN A 468 -9.60 17.63 7.67
N GLY A 469 -10.02 17.99 8.88
CA GLY A 469 -11.42 18.23 9.24
C GLY A 469 -12.20 16.94 9.57
N GLU A 470 -11.51 15.82 9.75
CA GLU A 470 -12.12 14.55 10.12
C GLU A 470 -12.50 14.55 11.61
N HIS A 471 -13.79 14.41 11.87
CA HIS A 471 -14.34 14.24 13.20
C HIS A 471 -15.74 13.60 13.09
N GLY A 472 -16.21 12.98 14.18
CA GLY A 472 -17.52 12.34 14.19
C GLY A 472 -17.61 11.25 13.12
N SER A 473 -18.55 11.38 12.18
CA SER A 473 -18.76 10.42 11.09
C SER A 473 -17.91 10.64 9.85
N ARG A 474 -17.16 11.76 9.77
CA ARG A 474 -16.16 11.97 8.72
C ARG A 474 -14.85 11.36 9.17
N LEU A 475 -14.54 10.22 8.57
CA LEU A 475 -13.44 9.37 9.01
C LEU A 475 -12.99 8.46 7.88
N ALA A 476 -11.84 7.84 8.08
CA ALA A 476 -11.38 6.70 7.31
C ALA A 476 -11.69 5.39 8.07
N VAL A 477 -12.20 4.38 7.38
CA VAL A 477 -12.66 3.10 7.94
C VAL A 477 -12.17 1.92 7.11
N SER A 478 -11.90 0.80 7.78
CA SER A 478 -11.61 -0.50 7.15
C SER A 478 -12.82 -1.44 7.19
N THR A 479 -12.73 -2.53 6.43
CA THR A 479 -13.61 -3.70 6.62
C THR A 479 -13.23 -4.50 7.87
N TRP A 480 -13.99 -5.56 8.16
CA TRP A 480 -13.63 -6.54 9.17
C TRP A 480 -12.48 -7.45 8.72
N TYR A 481 -11.45 -7.54 9.56
CA TYR A 481 -10.37 -8.51 9.52
C TYR A 481 -10.43 -9.39 10.78
N PHE A 482 -9.38 -10.18 11.04
CA PHE A 482 -9.30 -11.04 12.22
C PHE A 482 -8.01 -10.81 13.02
N LEU A 483 -8.13 -10.88 14.33
CA LEU A 483 -7.04 -10.99 15.29
C LEU A 483 -7.02 -12.42 15.83
N ALA A 484 -5.86 -13.07 15.80
CA ALA A 484 -5.64 -14.39 16.36
C ALA A 484 -4.56 -14.31 17.44
N LEU A 485 -4.90 -14.69 18.67
CA LEU A 485 -3.94 -14.84 19.74
C LEU A 485 -3.32 -16.24 19.64
N ASP A 486 -2.02 -16.30 19.33
CA ASP A 486 -1.33 -17.55 19.05
C ASP A 486 -1.18 -18.37 20.33
N GLN A 487 -1.41 -19.68 20.25
CA GLN A 487 -1.11 -20.57 21.36
C GLN A 487 0.37 -20.97 21.32
N PRO A 488 1.04 -21.06 22.48
CA PRO A 488 2.41 -21.53 22.53
C PRO A 488 2.43 -22.97 22.04
N THR A 489 3.34 -23.26 21.11
CA THR A 489 3.46 -24.61 20.55
C THR A 489 3.76 -25.59 21.70
N PRO A 490 2.90 -26.57 21.98
CA PRO A 490 3.10 -27.46 23.11
C PRO A 490 4.45 -28.19 23.02
N PRO A 491 5.25 -28.33 24.10
CA PRO A 491 6.57 -28.96 24.04
C PRO A 491 6.56 -30.36 23.41
N ARG A 492 5.45 -31.09 23.58
CA ARG A 492 5.21 -32.39 22.94
C ARG A 492 5.40 -32.37 21.42
N VAL A 493 5.14 -31.26 20.73
CA VAL A 493 5.31 -31.14 19.27
C VAL A 493 6.79 -31.27 18.88
N PHE A 494 7.71 -30.76 19.69
CA PHE A 494 9.16 -30.89 19.47
C PHE A 494 9.72 -32.21 20.03
N VAL A 495 9.18 -32.68 21.14
CA VAL A 495 9.67 -33.90 21.82
C VAL A 495 9.21 -35.18 21.10
N SER A 496 7.99 -35.21 20.54
CA SER A 496 7.42 -36.43 19.95
C SER A 496 8.23 -36.95 18.75
N PRO A 497 8.68 -36.12 17.79
CA PRO A 497 9.54 -36.60 16.69
C PRO A 497 10.88 -37.15 17.20
N VAL A 498 11.48 -36.50 18.21
CA VAL A 498 12.76 -36.93 18.78
C VAL A 498 12.61 -38.28 19.51
N VAL A 499 11.55 -38.44 20.31
CA VAL A 499 11.23 -39.70 20.99
C VAL A 499 10.91 -40.80 19.98
N ALA A 500 10.12 -40.52 18.95
CA ALA A 500 9.82 -41.47 17.89
C ALA A 500 11.08 -41.90 17.13
N MET A 501 11.98 -40.97 16.83
CA MET A 501 13.26 -41.27 16.20
C MET A 501 14.15 -42.12 17.10
N ALA A 502 14.25 -41.80 18.41
CA ALA A 502 15.01 -42.59 19.37
C ALA A 502 14.46 -44.01 19.55
N LEU A 503 13.14 -44.17 19.61
CA LEU A 503 12.48 -45.48 19.68
C LEU A 503 12.72 -46.29 18.40
N THR A 504 12.64 -45.65 17.24
CA THR A 504 12.88 -46.30 15.94
C THR A 504 14.33 -46.77 15.83
N LEU A 505 15.29 -45.92 16.21
CA LEU A 505 16.71 -46.28 16.26
C LEU A 505 16.99 -47.39 17.28
N GLY A 506 16.37 -47.32 18.47
CA GLY A 506 16.51 -48.34 19.51
C GLY A 506 15.95 -49.70 19.09
N LEU A 507 14.76 -49.73 18.48
CA LEU A 507 14.17 -50.95 17.90
C LEU A 507 15.03 -51.50 16.76
N GLY A 508 15.51 -50.63 15.86
CA GLY A 508 16.43 -51.02 14.79
C GLY A 508 17.72 -51.64 15.32
N PHE A 509 18.34 -51.02 16.32
CA PHE A 509 19.53 -51.56 17.00
C PHE A 509 19.23 -52.90 17.66
N MET A 510 18.10 -53.04 18.35
CA MET A 510 17.71 -54.30 18.98
C MET A 510 17.52 -55.44 17.96
N VAL A 511 16.92 -55.16 16.80
CA VAL A 511 16.77 -56.13 15.70
C VAL A 511 18.14 -56.56 15.15
N VAL A 512 19.03 -55.60 14.87
CA VAL A 512 20.40 -55.88 14.39
C VAL A 512 21.18 -56.69 15.41
N TRP A 513 21.12 -56.31 16.69
CA TRP A 513 21.80 -57.02 17.78
C TRP A 513 21.27 -58.45 17.96
N ARG A 514 19.95 -58.67 17.88
CA ARG A 514 19.35 -60.02 17.92
C ARG A 514 19.75 -60.85 16.71
N ALA A 515 19.81 -60.26 15.52
CA ALA A 515 20.26 -60.94 14.30
C ALA A 515 21.73 -61.35 14.40
N GLN A 516 22.60 -60.47 14.90
CA GLN A 516 24.01 -60.75 15.13
C GLN A 516 24.22 -61.85 16.19
N ARG A 517 23.45 -61.85 17.29
CA ARG A 517 23.49 -62.92 18.29
C ARG A 517 23.03 -64.28 17.74
N ARG A 518 22.03 -64.30 16.85
CA ARG A 518 21.59 -65.52 16.16
C ARG A 518 22.62 -66.02 15.14
N ALA A 519 23.27 -65.12 14.40
CA ALA A 519 24.34 -65.48 13.46
C ALA A 519 25.60 -65.99 14.19
N GLY A 520 25.94 -65.41 15.34
CA GLY A 520 27.06 -65.83 16.19
C GLY A 520 26.87 -67.19 16.88
N GLY A 521 25.64 -67.70 16.97
CA GLY A 521 25.33 -69.03 17.52
C GLY A 521 25.48 -70.20 16.53
N SER A 522 25.84 -69.94 15.27
CA SER A 522 25.90 -70.98 14.22
C SER A 522 27.33 -71.37 13.77
N ARG A 523 28.38 -70.90 14.44
CA ARG A 523 29.76 -71.38 14.22
C ARG A 523 30.16 -72.36 15.30
N GLY A 524 29.65 -73.58 15.18
CA GLY A 524 30.06 -74.69 16.04
C GLY A 524 29.33 -75.97 15.68
N THR A 525 29.78 -76.64 14.61
CA THR A 525 29.94 -78.10 14.44
C THR A 525 29.86 -78.52 12.97
N GLY A 526 30.82 -79.34 12.54
CA GLY A 526 30.68 -80.22 11.37
C GLY A 526 31.71 -80.02 10.26
N ALA A 527 32.85 -80.72 10.35
CA ALA A 527 33.06 -81.93 9.55
C ALA A 527 34.54 -82.34 9.56
N GLY A 528 34.82 -83.47 10.22
CA GLY A 528 36.03 -84.25 10.02
C GLY A 528 35.66 -85.68 9.66
N VAL A 529 36.44 -86.21 8.71
CA VAL A 529 36.76 -87.62 8.43
C VAL A 529 35.92 -88.37 7.38
N GLY A 530 36.63 -88.85 6.36
CA GLY A 530 36.27 -89.97 5.48
C GLY A 530 37.46 -90.39 4.61
N ALA A 531 38.08 -91.52 4.95
CA ALA A 531 39.33 -92.06 4.42
C ALA A 531 39.19 -92.77 3.05
N GLY A 532 40.34 -93.04 2.40
CA GLY A 532 40.47 -94.02 1.32
C GLY A 532 41.93 -94.18 0.90
N ALA A 533 42.55 -95.31 1.24
CA ALA A 533 43.90 -95.71 0.87
C ALA A 533 43.87 -96.93 -0.08
N GLU A 534 44.92 -97.02 -0.91
CA GLU A 534 45.46 -98.15 -1.68
C GLU A 534 44.71 -98.63 -2.93
N THR A 535 45.20 -98.28 -4.12
CA THR A 535 46.17 -99.10 -4.92
C THR A 535 46.76 -98.28 -6.06
#